data_AF-A0A7H8JV02-F1
#
_entry.id   AF-A0A7H8JV02-F1
#
_cell.length_a   1.000
_cell.length_b   1.000
_cell.length_c   1.000
_cell.angle_alpha   90.00
_cell.angle_beta   90.00
_cell.angle_gamma   90.00
#
_symmetry.space_group_name_H-M   'P 1'
#
loop_
_entity.id
_entity.type
_entity.pdbx_description
1 polymer ?
#
loop_
_entity_poly.entity_id
_entity_poly.type
_entity_poly.pdbx_seq_one_letter_code
_entity_poly.pdbx_strand_id
1 'polypeptide(L)' 'MSPHQKKQIEKELKTARKAGFEVKEVHNGHVWGYVICCTCGGRETVNCTPRSADDAAKRIARFVRSHKH' A
#
# COMPACT_ATOMS: atom_id res chain seq x y z
N MET A 1 -10.90 -4.93 8.20
CA MET A 1 -10.33 -5.69 7.07
C MET A 1 -10.57 -7.18 7.28
N SER A 2 -11.04 -7.93 6.26
CA SER A 2 -11.09 -9.40 6.37
C SER A 2 -9.66 -10.00 6.41
N PRO A 3 -9.40 -11.08 7.15
CA PRO A 3 -8.07 -11.66 7.31
C PRO A 3 -7.37 -12.01 5.99
N HIS A 4 -8.13 -12.37 4.95
CA HIS A 4 -7.56 -12.65 3.62
C HIS A 4 -7.03 -11.37 2.95
N GLN A 5 -7.80 -10.29 3.03
CA GLN A 5 -7.42 -8.99 2.47
C GLN A 5 -6.17 -8.45 3.17
N LYS A 6 -6.08 -8.64 4.49
CA LYS A 6 -4.93 -8.23 5.30
C LYS A 6 -3.64 -8.91 4.83
N LYS A 7 -3.66 -10.22 4.65
CA LYS A 7 -2.48 -10.97 4.17
C LYS A 7 -2.00 -10.51 2.80
N GLN A 8 -2.92 -10.25 1.86
CA GLN A 8 -2.54 -9.77 0.52
C GLN A 8 -1.91 -8.38 0.58
N ILE A 9 -2.51 -7.45 1.32
CA ILE A 9 -1.98 -6.09 1.47
C ILE A 9 -0.63 -6.11 2.19
N GLU A 10 -0.48 -6.87 3.28
CA GLU A 10 0.80 -7.01 3.99
C GLU A 10 1.93 -7.54 3.08
N LYS A 11 1.61 -8.47 2.16
CA LYS A 11 2.59 -8.97 1.19
C LYS A 11 3.06 -7.85 0.26
N GLU A 12 2.14 -7.07 -0.30
CA GLU A 12 2.49 -5.97 -1.21
C GLU A 12 3.26 -4.85 -0.50
N LEU A 13 2.91 -4.55 0.76
CA LEU A 13 3.63 -3.57 1.57
C LEU A 13 5.06 -3.99 1.88
N LYS A 14 5.29 -5.29 2.14
CA LYS A 14 6.65 -5.83 2.27
C LYS A 14 7.43 -5.68 0.97
N THR A 15 6.80 -5.93 -0.18
CA THR A 15 7.40 -5.70 -1.49
C THR A 15 7.74 -4.23 -1.71
N ALA A 16 6.85 -3.31 -1.36
CA ALA A 16 7.08 -1.87 -1.46
C ALA A 16 8.27 -1.43 -0.59
N ARG A 17 8.34 -1.89 0.67
CA ARG A 17 9.50 -1.63 1.55
C ARG A 17 10.81 -2.14 0.95
N LYS A 18 10.82 -3.35 0.38
CA LYS A 18 12.00 -3.90 -0.31
C LYS A 18 12.42 -3.10 -1.53
N ALA A 19 11.46 -2.47 -2.20
CA ALA A 19 11.72 -1.59 -3.33
C ALA A 19 12.16 -0.17 -2.92
N GLY A 20 12.34 0.10 -1.61
CA GLY A 20 12.81 1.39 -1.11
C GLY A 20 11.71 2.42 -0.82
N PHE A 21 10.44 1.99 -0.78
CA PHE A 21 9.33 2.86 -0.41
C PHE A 21 9.14 2.89 1.10
N GLU A 22 8.75 4.05 1.62
CA GLU A 22 8.38 4.22 3.02
C GLU A 22 6.92 3.80 3.22
N VAL A 23 6.65 2.92 4.19
CA VAL A 23 5.28 2.52 4.54
C VAL A 23 4.97 3.05 5.92
N LYS A 24 4.00 3.96 6.01
CA LYS A 24 3.48 4.54 7.25
C LYS A 24 2.15 3.92 7.62
N GLU A 25 2.09 3.32 8.80
CA GLU A 25 0.87 2.80 9.41
C GLU A 25 0.22 3.93 10.22
N VAL A 26 -1.00 4.36 9.85
CA VAL A 26 -1.69 5.46 10.54
C VAL A 26 -2.96 5.04 11.25
N HIS A 27 -3.53 3.88 10.91
CA HIS A 27 -4.70 3.28 11.56
C HIS A 27 -5.82 4.31 11.84
N ASN A 28 -6.08 5.19 10.87
CA ASN A 28 -7.04 6.29 11.00
C ASN A 28 -8.36 5.92 10.32
N GLY A 29 -9.28 5.35 11.10
CA GLY A 29 -10.62 4.96 10.65
C GLY A 29 -10.59 4.00 9.47
N HIS A 30 -10.99 4.48 8.29
CA HIS A 30 -11.00 3.69 7.05
C HIS A 30 -9.63 3.57 6.38
N VAL A 31 -8.62 4.32 6.84
CA VAL A 31 -7.26 4.28 6.29
C VAL A 31 -6.38 3.44 7.21
N TRP A 32 -5.79 2.40 6.65
CA TRP A 32 -4.79 1.59 7.33
C TRP A 32 -3.43 2.32 7.34
N GLY A 33 -3.00 2.86 6.20
CA GLY A 33 -1.67 3.41 6.04
C GLY A 33 -1.44 4.17 4.74
N TYR A 34 -0.20 4.59 4.52
CA TYR A 34 0.29 5.21 3.31
C TYR A 34 1.56 4.52 2.83
N VAL A 35 1.70 4.36 1.51
CA VAL A 35 2.95 3.98 0.85
C VAL A 35 3.51 5.23 0.18
N ILE A 36 4.72 5.64 0.55
CA ILE A 36 5.33 6.89 0.14
C ILE A 36 6.58 6.58 -0.67
N CYS A 37 6.70 7.19 -1.84
CA CYS A 37 7.90 7.14 -2.66
C CYS A 37 8.92 8.15 -2.11
N CYS A 38 10.05 7.67 -1.63
CA CYS A 38 11.13 8.51 -1.11
C CYS A 38 11.78 9.37 -2.21
N THR A 39 11.72 8.96 -3.47
CA THR A 39 12.38 9.65 -4.58
C THR A 39 11.58 10.85 -5.10
N CYS A 40 10.26 10.71 -5.23
CA CYS A 40 9.42 11.77 -5.82
C CYS A 40 8.42 12.39 -4.83
N GLY A 41 8.33 11.89 -3.59
CA GLY A 41 7.39 12.34 -2.57
C GLY A 41 5.92 11.95 -2.81
N GLY A 42 5.64 11.15 -3.84
CA GLY A 42 4.29 10.65 -4.12
C GLY A 42 3.83 9.71 -3.00
N ARG A 43 2.52 9.67 -2.72
CA ARG A 43 1.95 8.76 -1.72
C ARG A 43 0.68 8.07 -2.21
N GLU A 44 0.56 6.79 -1.93
CA GLU A 44 -0.61 5.96 -2.17
C GLU A 44 -1.29 5.61 -0.85
N THR A 45 -2.62 5.69 -0.81
CA THR A 45 -3.40 5.45 0.42
C THR A 45 -3.86 4.00 0.47
N VAL A 46 -3.65 3.36 1.62
CA VAL A 46 -4.04 1.98 1.88
C VAL A 46 -5.23 1.97 2.81
N ASN A 47 -6.39 1.58 2.28
CA ASN A 47 -7.63 1.55 3.06
C ASN A 47 -7.77 0.24 3.86
N CYS A 48 -8.34 0.33 5.06
CA CYS A 48 -8.64 -0.79 5.95
C CYS A 48 -9.88 -1.60 5.51
N THR A 49 -10.78 -0.95 4.76
CA THR A 49 -12.00 -1.54 4.20
C THR A 49 -12.07 -1.30 2.69
N PRO A 50 -11.12 -1.83 1.90
CA PRO A 50 -11.19 -1.70 0.47
C PRO A 50 -12.39 -2.52 -0.05
N ARG A 51 -13.13 -1.97 -1.01
CA ARG A 51 -14.27 -2.64 -1.67
C ARG A 51 -13.85 -3.99 -2.26
N SER A 52 -12.62 -4.06 -2.76
CA SER A 52 -11.94 -5.27 -3.22
C SER A 52 -10.47 -5.22 -2.81
N ALA A 53 -9.94 -6.30 -2.23
CA ALA A 53 -8.51 -6.38 -1.88
C ALA A 53 -7.62 -6.45 -3.11
N ASP A 54 -8.10 -7.07 -4.19
CA ASP A 54 -7.39 -7.17 -5.45
C ASP A 54 -7.15 -5.79 -6.09
N ASP A 55 -8.18 -4.94 -6.11
CA ASP A 55 -8.04 -3.55 -6.58
C ASP A 55 -7.07 -2.73 -5.73
N ALA A 56 -7.12 -2.89 -4.40
CA ALA A 56 -6.18 -2.22 -3.50
C ALA A 56 -4.73 -2.69 -3.74
N ALA A 57 -4.52 -4.00 -3.89
CA ALA A 57 -3.22 -4.57 -4.22
C ALA A 57 -2.72 -4.08 -5.59
N LYS A 58 -3.58 -4.07 -6.61
CA LYS A 58 -3.26 -3.54 -7.94
C LYS A 58 -2.88 -2.07 -7.90
N ARG A 59 -3.54 -1.24 -7.07
CA ARG A 59 -3.16 0.17 -6.89
C ARG A 59 -1.77 0.30 -6.28
N ILE A 60 -1.48 -0.41 -5.19
CA ILE A 60 -0.15 -0.41 -4.57
C ILE A 60 0.91 -0.89 -5.55
N ALA A 61 0.66 -2.01 -6.25
CA ALA A 61 1.59 -2.55 -7.23
C ALA A 61 1.81 -1.58 -8.41
N ARG A 62 0.76 -0.93 -8.89
CA ARG A 62 0.86 0.10 -9.94
C ARG A 62 1.65 1.30 -9.46
N PHE A 63 1.40 1.79 -8.25
CA PHE A 63 2.16 2.86 -7.63
C PHE A 63 3.65 2.51 -7.55
N VAL A 64 3.99 1.34 -6.99
CA VAL A 64 5.38 0.87 -6.90
C VAL A 64 6.03 0.76 -8.28
N ARG A 65 5.31 0.26 -9.30
CA ARG A 65 5.82 0.16 -10.67
C ARG A 65 6.01 1.52 -11.35
N SER A 66 5.05 2.44 -11.20
CA SER A 66 5.12 3.78 -11.78
C SER A 66 6.17 4.66 -11.12
N HIS A 67 6.50 4.38 -9.86
CA HIS A 67 7.49 5.10 -9.07
C HIS A 67 8.80 4.33 -8.91
N LYS A 68 9.01 3.28 -9.72
CA LYS A 68 10.28 2.59 -9.83
C LYS A 68 11.19 3.43 -10.74
N HIS A 69 11.99 4.28 -10.12
CA HIS A 69 13.05 5.04 -10.78
C HIS A 69 14.29 4.15 -11.03
#